data_AF-A0AAN9EGH2-F1
#
_entry.id   AF-A0AAN9EGH2-F1
#
_cell.length_a   1.000
_cell.length_b   1.000
_cell.length_c   1.000
_cell.angle_alpha   90.00
_cell.angle_beta   90.00
_cell.angle_gamma   90.00
#
_symmetry.space_group_name_H-M   'P 1'
#
loop_
_entity.id
_entity.type
_entity.pdbx_description
1 polymer ?
#
loop_
_entity_poly.entity_id
_entity_poly.type
_entity_poly.pdbx_seq_one_letter_code
_entity_poly.pdbx_strand_id
1 'polypeptide(L)'
;MYVSRFKRLMKQLAYCLLSIQGTAEAMKLFNINGTTLSLALYTDVTNSKELLESMQAGTLEPEVAFLNASLIPDIFPVLAAAHKTLVVKSRDSLTTRTLHSELVYNYSGSKHITESLKRCGISDSTTYVLAARFDATPDVIQGIEKLINGKEIEFEELEGRANQALIQKHYKITTSELGVSSLGDAITCRISARDAL
;
A
#
# COMPACT_ATOMS: atom_id res chain seq x y z
N MET A 1 12.89 15.10 -20.15
CA MET A 1 13.24 13.85 -20.89
C MET A 1 14.16 12.91 -20.10
N TYR A 2 15.19 13.41 -19.41
CA TYR A 2 16.11 12.57 -18.60
C TYR A 2 15.46 11.95 -17.35
N VAL A 3 14.63 12.70 -16.61
CA VAL A 3 13.96 12.20 -15.40
C VAL A 3 12.99 11.07 -15.71
N SER A 4 12.26 11.17 -16.82
CA SER A 4 11.31 10.15 -17.30
C SER A 4 12.02 8.85 -17.69
N ARG A 5 13.17 8.95 -18.36
CA ARG A 5 14.03 7.79 -18.68
C ARG A 5 14.68 7.20 -17.43
N PHE A 6 15.12 8.01 -16.48
CA PHE A 6 15.70 7.54 -15.22
C PHE A 6 14.66 6.82 -14.34
N LYS A 7 13.44 7.37 -14.22
CA LYS A 7 12.32 6.68 -13.55
C LYS A 7 11.98 5.35 -14.23
N ARG A 8 11.95 5.32 -15.57
CA ARG A 8 11.72 4.08 -16.33
C ARG A 8 12.85 3.07 -16.11
N LEU A 9 14.10 3.53 -16.07
CA LEU A 9 15.27 2.68 -15.80
C LEU A 9 15.28 2.15 -14.35
N MET A 10 14.90 2.96 -13.37
CA MET A 10 14.78 2.55 -11.96
C MET A 10 13.61 1.61 -11.74
N LYS A 11 12.45 1.87 -12.38
CA LYS A 11 11.31 0.94 -12.38
C LYS A 11 11.72 -0.38 -13.02
N GLN A 12 12.46 -0.33 -14.14
CA GLN A 12 12.93 -1.52 -14.85
C GLN A 12 14.06 -2.25 -14.13
N LEU A 13 14.95 -1.57 -13.39
CA LEU A 13 15.97 -2.18 -12.53
C LEU A 13 15.34 -2.83 -11.29
N ALA A 14 14.34 -2.20 -10.69
CA ALA A 14 13.55 -2.80 -9.61
C ALA A 14 12.80 -4.05 -10.11
N TYR A 15 12.18 -3.99 -11.29
CA TYR A 15 11.52 -5.15 -11.92
C TYR A 15 12.49 -6.24 -12.40
N CYS A 16 13.70 -5.90 -12.84
CA CYS A 16 14.70 -6.87 -13.31
C CYS A 16 15.36 -7.63 -12.14
N LEU A 17 15.43 -7.01 -10.95
CA LEU A 17 15.79 -7.71 -9.71
C LEU A 17 14.66 -8.64 -9.19
N LEU A 18 13.41 -8.42 -9.63
CA LEU A 18 12.23 -9.20 -9.23
C LEU A 18 12.00 -10.48 -10.07
N SER A 19 12.76 -10.74 -11.13
CA SER A 19 12.50 -11.86 -12.06
C SER A 19 13.32 -13.13 -11.80
N ILE A 20 14.00 -13.26 -10.67
CA ILE A 20 14.77 -14.47 -10.30
C ILE A 20 14.14 -15.11 -9.06
N GLN A 21 12.98 -15.75 -9.23
CA GLN A 21 12.60 -17.00 -8.55
C GLN A 21 11.18 -17.41 -8.98
N GLY A 22 11.11 -18.49 -9.76
CA GLY A 22 9.85 -19.13 -10.12
C GLY A 22 9.42 -20.08 -9.02
N THR A 23 8.46 -19.65 -8.23
CA THR A 23 7.47 -20.46 -7.47
C THR A 23 6.29 -19.55 -7.18
N ALA A 24 5.08 -20.10 -7.04
CA ALA A 24 3.89 -19.32 -6.67
C ALA A 24 4.12 -18.69 -5.28
N GLU A 25 4.55 -17.44 -5.24
CA GLU A 25 4.72 -16.67 -4.01
C GLU A 25 3.40 -15.95 -3.71
N ALA A 26 2.74 -16.38 -2.64
CA ALA A 26 1.51 -15.84 -2.07
C ALA A 26 1.55 -14.33 -1.73
N MET A 27 2.76 -13.78 -1.57
CA MET A 27 2.96 -12.35 -1.38
C MET A 27 4.29 -11.97 -2.03
N LYS A 28 4.30 -10.90 -2.82
CA LYS A 28 5.53 -10.36 -3.39
C LYS A 28 6.32 -9.61 -2.31
N LEU A 29 7.61 -9.91 -2.21
CA LEU A 29 8.50 -9.37 -1.20
C LEU A 29 9.31 -8.17 -1.72
N PHE A 30 9.36 -7.10 -0.94
CA PHE A 30 10.13 -5.88 -1.22
C PHE A 30 11.11 -5.59 -0.09
N ASN A 31 12.35 -5.22 -0.40
CA ASN A 31 13.32 -4.77 0.60
C ASN A 31 13.30 -3.24 0.73
N ILE A 32 13.14 -2.75 1.95
CA ILE A 32 13.12 -1.33 2.28
C ILE A 32 14.08 -1.10 3.46
N ASN A 33 15.28 -0.60 3.18
CA ASN A 33 16.32 -0.30 4.18
C ASN A 33 16.65 -1.48 5.12
N GLY A 34 16.66 -2.72 4.62
CA GLY A 34 16.98 -3.91 5.42
C GLY A 34 15.77 -4.54 6.12
N THR A 35 14.59 -3.91 6.06
CA THR A 35 13.31 -4.49 6.46
C THR A 35 12.60 -5.05 5.23
N THR A 36 11.86 -6.15 5.37
CA THR A 36 11.04 -6.68 4.27
C THR A 36 9.60 -6.21 4.37
N LEU A 37 8.97 -5.98 3.22
CA LEU A 37 7.54 -5.71 3.09
C LEU A 37 6.95 -6.74 2.13
N SER A 38 6.09 -7.61 2.65
CA SER A 38 5.32 -8.56 1.85
C SER A 38 3.99 -7.93 1.47
N LEU A 39 3.66 -7.96 0.18
CA LEU A 39 2.43 -7.40 -0.38
C LEU A 39 1.64 -8.47 -1.16
N ALA A 40 0.32 -8.49 -1.01
CA ALA A 40 -0.58 -9.28 -1.87
C ALA A 40 -1.84 -8.50 -2.20
N LEU A 41 -2.35 -8.72 -3.41
CA LEU A 41 -3.49 -7.99 -3.96
C LEU A 41 -4.64 -8.96 -4.17
N TYR A 42 -5.80 -8.64 -3.61
CA TYR A 42 -6.98 -9.47 -3.66
C TYR A 42 -8.14 -8.73 -4.31
N THR A 43 -8.88 -9.43 -5.17
CA THR A 43 -10.19 -9.04 -5.69
C THR A 43 -11.26 -9.98 -5.12
N ASP A 44 -12.52 -9.59 -5.28
CA ASP A 44 -13.69 -10.39 -4.89
C ASP A 44 -13.63 -10.79 -3.40
N VAL A 45 -13.06 -9.92 -2.56
CA VAL A 45 -12.98 -10.14 -1.12
C VAL A 45 -14.38 -10.06 -0.51
N THR A 46 -14.76 -11.08 0.26
CA THR A 46 -16.11 -11.25 0.82
C THR A 46 -16.19 -11.07 2.33
N ASN A 47 -15.05 -11.06 3.04
CA ASN A 47 -14.98 -10.98 4.50
C ASN A 47 -14.39 -9.66 5.03
N SER A 48 -14.42 -8.58 4.25
CA SER A 48 -13.81 -7.29 4.64
C SER A 48 -14.40 -6.68 5.91
N LYS A 49 -15.69 -6.93 6.19
CA LYS A 49 -16.33 -6.57 7.45
C LYS A 49 -15.66 -7.25 8.66
N GLU A 50 -15.44 -8.56 8.58
CA GLU A 50 -14.83 -9.37 9.66
C GLU A 50 -13.37 -8.93 9.90
N LEU A 51 -12.64 -8.65 8.81
CA LEU A 51 -11.28 -8.10 8.87
C LEU A 51 -11.26 -6.74 9.58
N LEU A 52 -12.19 -5.84 9.22
CA LEU A 52 -12.30 -4.51 9.81
C LEU A 52 -12.64 -4.58 11.30
N GLU A 53 -13.61 -5.41 11.69
CA GLU A 53 -13.99 -5.62 13.09
C GLU A 53 -12.82 -6.17 13.90
N SER A 54 -12.08 -7.14 13.36
CA SER A 54 -10.89 -7.72 14.02
C SER A 54 -9.77 -6.70 14.20
N MET A 55 -9.51 -5.83 13.21
CA MET A 55 -8.54 -4.73 13.34
C MET A 55 -8.95 -3.73 14.42
N GLN A 56 -10.22 -3.35 14.46
CA GLN A 56 -10.74 -2.38 15.44
C GLN A 56 -10.71 -2.95 16.85
N ALA A 57 -11.07 -4.22 17.02
CA ALA A 57 -10.97 -4.95 18.28
C ALA A 57 -9.51 -5.20 18.71
N GLY A 58 -8.54 -5.12 17.79
CA GLY A 58 -7.14 -5.44 18.06
C GLY A 58 -6.89 -6.94 18.23
N THR A 59 -7.73 -7.77 17.62
CA THR A 59 -7.68 -9.24 17.69
C THR A 59 -7.22 -9.88 16.38
N LEU A 60 -6.83 -9.07 15.40
CA LEU A 60 -6.32 -9.54 14.11
C LEU A 60 -4.94 -10.18 14.28
N GLU A 61 -4.85 -11.49 14.08
CA GLU A 61 -3.61 -12.26 14.14
C GLU A 61 -3.50 -13.16 12.90
N PRO A 62 -2.44 -13.02 12.07
CA PRO A 62 -1.35 -12.05 12.20
C PRO A 62 -1.80 -10.61 11.95
N GLU A 63 -1.09 -9.63 12.52
CA GLU A 63 -1.38 -8.22 12.28
C GLU A 63 -1.04 -7.83 10.83
N VAL A 64 -1.98 -7.28 10.06
CA VAL A 64 -1.80 -6.92 8.64
C VAL A 64 -2.32 -5.49 8.38
N ALA A 65 -1.68 -4.77 7.46
CA ALA A 65 -2.24 -3.53 6.93
C ALA A 65 -3.13 -3.86 5.72
N PHE A 66 -4.41 -3.53 5.80
CA PHE A 66 -5.34 -3.66 4.67
C PHE A 66 -5.64 -2.28 4.08
N LEU A 67 -5.25 -2.08 2.83
CA LEU A 67 -5.53 -0.86 2.07
C LEU A 67 -6.63 -1.10 1.04
N ASN A 68 -7.45 -0.08 0.81
CA ASN A 68 -8.39 -0.07 -0.32
C ASN A 68 -7.61 0.08 -1.64
N ALA A 69 -7.49 -1.01 -2.39
CA ALA A 69 -6.66 -1.05 -3.59
C ALA A 69 -7.22 -0.17 -4.73
N SER A 70 -8.51 0.22 -4.69
CA SER A 70 -9.05 1.19 -5.64
C SER A 70 -8.41 2.58 -5.54
N LEU A 71 -7.68 2.87 -4.47
CA LEU A 71 -6.93 4.12 -4.31
C LEU A 71 -5.45 4.00 -4.71
N ILE A 72 -5.02 2.83 -5.18
CA ILE A 72 -3.62 2.49 -5.42
C ILE A 72 -3.39 2.32 -6.93
N PRO A 73 -2.87 3.34 -7.64
CA PRO A 73 -2.65 3.24 -9.09
C PRO A 73 -1.37 2.48 -9.46
N ASP A 74 -0.44 2.31 -8.51
CA ASP A 74 0.86 1.68 -8.70
C ASP A 74 1.43 1.28 -7.32
N ILE A 75 2.40 0.36 -7.28
CA ILE A 75 3.04 -0.08 -6.03
C ILE A 75 3.99 1.00 -5.46
N PHE A 76 4.57 1.85 -6.31
CA PHE A 76 5.59 2.81 -5.87
C PHE A 76 5.13 3.76 -4.74
N PRO A 77 3.93 4.37 -4.77
CA PRO A 77 3.38 5.12 -3.63
C PRO A 77 3.30 4.33 -2.32
N VAL A 78 2.98 3.03 -2.39
CA VAL A 78 2.93 2.14 -1.19
C VAL A 78 4.32 1.97 -0.61
N LEU A 79 5.34 1.75 -1.46
CA LEU A 79 6.73 1.65 -1.02
C LEU A 79 7.24 2.96 -0.41
N ALA A 80 6.84 4.11 -0.95
CA ALA A 80 7.16 5.42 -0.38
C ALA A 80 6.54 5.59 1.02
N ALA A 81 5.27 5.19 1.19
CA ALA A 81 4.59 5.19 2.48
C ALA A 81 5.25 4.23 3.48
N ALA A 82 5.66 3.04 3.03
CA ALA A 82 6.35 2.06 3.85
C ALA A 82 7.73 2.54 4.31
N HIS A 83 8.52 3.11 3.41
CA HIS A 83 9.80 3.75 3.77
C HIS A 83 9.59 4.83 4.84
N LYS A 84 8.62 5.73 4.64
CA LYS A 84 8.28 6.75 5.63
C LYS A 84 7.87 6.15 6.97
N THR A 85 7.07 5.09 6.94
CA THR A 85 6.63 4.35 8.14
C THR A 85 7.82 3.80 8.92
N LEU A 86 8.80 3.21 8.24
CA LEU A 86 10.02 2.69 8.87
C LEU A 86 10.90 3.80 9.46
N VAL A 87 10.97 4.96 8.79
CA VAL A 87 11.68 6.14 9.33
C VAL A 87 11.02 6.67 10.61
N VAL A 88 9.69 6.71 10.65
CA VAL A 88 8.95 7.13 11.85
C VAL A 88 9.10 6.09 12.96
N LYS A 89 9.08 4.80 12.62
CA LYS A 89 9.30 3.71 13.56
C LYS A 89 10.69 3.72 14.18
N SER A 90 11.74 3.95 13.39
CA SER A 90 13.13 3.99 13.90
C SER A 90 13.41 5.16 14.84
N ARG A 91 12.53 6.17 14.81
CA ARG A 91 12.54 7.31 15.73
C ARG A 91 11.57 7.15 16.91
N ASP A 92 10.91 5.99 17.03
CA ASP A 92 9.85 5.70 17.99
C ASP A 92 8.79 6.81 18.07
N SER A 93 8.41 7.33 16.90
CA SER A 93 7.52 8.48 16.74
C SER A 93 6.22 8.16 16.01
N LEU A 94 5.79 6.90 16.07
CA LEU A 94 4.54 6.45 15.45
C LEU A 94 3.37 7.31 15.93
N THR A 95 2.52 7.73 14.99
CA THR A 95 1.32 8.50 15.29
C THR A 95 0.15 7.55 15.60
N THR A 96 0.09 6.40 14.91
CA THR A 96 -0.92 5.37 15.14
C THR A 96 -0.43 4.31 16.12
N ARG A 97 -1.35 3.40 16.52
CA ARG A 97 -1.08 2.33 17.49
C ARG A 97 -0.04 1.32 17.01
N THR A 98 0.02 1.06 15.71
CA THR A 98 0.82 -0.04 15.16
C THR A 98 1.54 0.35 13.89
N LEU A 99 2.61 -0.38 13.56
CA LEU A 99 3.38 -0.17 12.33
C LEU A 99 2.51 -0.30 11.07
N HIS A 100 1.56 -1.22 11.06
CA HIS A 100 0.69 -1.48 9.91
C HIS A 100 -0.39 -0.40 9.75
N SER A 101 -1.00 0.06 10.85
CA SER A 101 -1.91 1.22 10.79
C SER A 101 -1.17 2.50 10.40
N GLU A 102 0.10 2.63 10.78
CA GLU A 102 0.95 3.77 10.42
C GLU A 102 1.23 3.78 8.90
N LEU A 103 1.39 2.59 8.28
CA LEU A 103 1.50 2.47 6.82
C LEU A 103 0.27 3.03 6.11
N VAL A 104 -0.94 2.65 6.52
CA VAL A 104 -2.19 3.17 5.95
C VAL A 104 -2.31 4.68 6.17
N TYR A 105 -1.95 5.16 7.36
CA TYR A 105 -1.93 6.58 7.68
C TYR A 105 -0.95 7.36 6.81
N ASN A 106 0.29 6.89 6.67
CA ASN A 106 1.32 7.51 5.84
C ASN A 106 0.95 7.50 4.36
N TYR A 107 0.32 6.42 3.87
CA TYR A 107 -0.16 6.32 2.50
C TYR A 107 -1.13 7.45 2.13
N SER A 108 -2.01 7.84 3.05
CA SER A 108 -3.01 8.90 2.81
C SER A 108 -2.42 10.27 2.49
N GLY A 109 -1.15 10.53 2.84
CA GLY A 109 -0.54 11.85 2.75
C GLY A 109 -1.23 12.94 3.60
N SER A 110 -2.12 12.57 4.54
CA SER A 110 -2.90 13.46 5.40
C SER A 110 -2.39 13.44 6.84
N LYS A 111 -2.65 14.52 7.59
CA LYS A 111 -2.40 14.63 9.04
C LYS A 111 -3.61 14.20 9.90
N HIS A 112 -4.73 13.85 9.28
CA HIS A 112 -5.96 13.47 9.98
C HIS A 112 -6.07 11.94 10.12
N ILE A 113 -5.67 11.40 11.26
CA ILE A 113 -5.56 9.94 11.50
C ILE A 113 -6.84 9.18 11.13
N THR A 114 -7.98 9.54 11.75
CA THR A 114 -9.26 8.84 11.55
C THR A 114 -9.70 8.83 10.09
N GLU A 115 -9.59 9.98 9.41
CA GLU A 115 -9.99 10.10 8.01
C GLU A 115 -9.04 9.32 7.09
N SER A 116 -7.76 9.27 7.44
CA SER A 116 -6.74 8.52 6.69
C SER A 116 -7.04 7.03 6.70
N LEU A 117 -7.31 6.47 7.89
CA LEU A 117 -7.65 5.07 8.05
C LEU A 117 -8.99 4.72 7.37
N LYS A 118 -9.99 5.60 7.46
CA LYS A 118 -11.29 5.40 6.80
C LYS A 118 -11.21 5.45 5.27
N ARG A 119 -10.41 6.35 4.70
CA ARG A 119 -10.32 6.50 3.23
C ARG A 119 -9.40 5.46 2.61
N CYS A 120 -8.19 5.32 3.16
CA CYS A 120 -7.14 4.52 2.57
C CYS A 120 -7.13 3.08 3.07
N GLY A 121 -7.72 2.80 4.24
CA GLY A 121 -7.97 1.45 4.72
C GLY A 121 -9.21 0.82 4.08
N ILE A 122 -9.50 -0.42 4.44
CA ILE A 122 -10.71 -1.12 4.02
C ILE A 122 -11.94 -0.66 4.79
N SER A 123 -13.11 -0.87 4.18
CA SER A 123 -14.45 -0.72 4.76
C SER A 123 -15.15 -2.08 4.80
N ASP A 124 -16.34 -2.13 5.39
CA ASP A 124 -17.19 -3.34 5.45
C ASP A 124 -17.64 -3.90 4.09
N SER A 125 -17.46 -3.11 3.02
CA SER A 125 -17.88 -3.39 1.65
C SER A 125 -16.73 -3.39 0.66
N THR A 126 -15.48 -3.29 1.14
CA THR A 126 -14.32 -3.32 0.25
C THR A 126 -14.11 -4.72 -0.30
N THR A 127 -14.12 -4.85 -1.63
CA THR A 127 -13.87 -6.12 -2.34
C THR A 127 -12.49 -6.18 -2.99
N TYR A 128 -11.82 -5.03 -3.11
CA TYR A 128 -10.50 -4.89 -3.73
C TYR A 128 -9.49 -4.38 -2.70
N VAL A 129 -8.59 -5.27 -2.26
CA VAL A 129 -7.76 -5.08 -1.06
C VAL A 129 -6.29 -5.31 -1.39
N LEU A 130 -5.42 -4.42 -0.91
CA LEU A 130 -3.99 -4.67 -0.84
C LEU A 130 -3.64 -5.00 0.62
N ALA A 131 -3.14 -6.20 0.85
CA ALA A 131 -2.60 -6.65 2.14
C ALA A 131 -1.10 -6.37 2.21
N ALA A 132 -0.62 -5.86 3.35
CA ALA A 132 0.77 -5.52 3.56
C ALA A 132 1.26 -5.93 4.96
N ARG A 133 2.41 -6.61 5.03
CA ARG A 133 3.04 -7.05 6.28
C ARG A 133 4.54 -6.79 6.26
N PHE A 134 5.04 -6.13 7.29
CA PHE A 134 6.49 -5.96 7.50
C PHE A 134 7.12 -7.21 8.13
N ASP A 135 8.31 -7.60 7.71
CA ASP A 135 9.11 -8.69 8.30
C ASP A 135 8.31 -10.00 8.46
N ALA A 136 7.53 -10.34 7.43
CA ALA A 136 6.69 -11.53 7.43
C ALA A 136 7.55 -12.80 7.30
N THR A 137 7.39 -13.73 8.24
CA THR A 137 7.91 -15.09 8.12
C THR A 137 7.01 -15.93 7.21
N PRO A 138 7.47 -17.06 6.67
CA PRO A 138 6.65 -17.92 5.79
C PRO A 138 5.35 -18.41 6.45
N ASP A 139 5.37 -18.71 7.75
CA ASP A 139 4.21 -19.08 8.56
C ASP A 139 3.21 -17.92 8.72
N VAL A 140 3.70 -16.69 8.89
CA VAL A 140 2.85 -15.48 8.89
C VAL A 140 2.22 -15.28 7.53
N ILE A 141 2.98 -15.41 6.43
CA ILE A 141 2.44 -15.30 5.06
C ILE A 141 1.28 -16.29 4.85
N GLN A 142 1.46 -17.55 5.25
CA GLN A 142 0.40 -18.54 5.15
C GLN A 142 -0.82 -18.21 6.05
N GLY A 143 -0.59 -17.60 7.20
CA GLY A 143 -1.66 -17.09 8.05
C GLY A 143 -2.48 -16.00 7.37
N ILE A 144 -1.82 -15.09 6.64
CA ILE A 144 -2.46 -14.01 5.89
C ILE A 144 -3.31 -14.55 4.74
N GLU A 145 -2.83 -15.54 3.99
CA GLU A 145 -3.60 -16.16 2.91
C GLU A 145 -4.94 -16.73 3.42
N LYS A 146 -4.92 -17.38 4.58
CA LYS A 146 -6.12 -17.99 5.19
C LYS A 146 -7.08 -16.96 5.78
N LEU A 147 -6.60 -15.76 6.04
CA LEU A 147 -7.36 -14.68 6.66
C LEU A 147 -8.29 -13.98 5.65
N ILE A 148 -7.95 -13.98 4.36
CA ILE A 148 -8.64 -13.19 3.33
C ILE A 148 -9.47 -14.11 2.43
N ASN A 149 -10.80 -13.95 2.46
CA ASN A 149 -11.72 -14.69 1.60
C ASN A 149 -11.90 -13.93 0.27
N GLY A 150 -10.91 -14.06 -0.63
CA GLY A 150 -10.92 -13.45 -1.96
C GLY A 150 -9.98 -14.15 -2.93
N LYS A 151 -9.89 -13.62 -4.15
CA LYS A 151 -8.98 -14.12 -5.18
C LYS A 151 -7.73 -13.24 -5.25
N GLU A 152 -6.56 -13.84 -5.01
CA GLU A 152 -5.29 -13.17 -5.23
C GLU A 152 -5.04 -12.92 -6.73
N ILE A 153 -4.54 -11.73 -7.06
CA ILE A 153 -4.24 -11.30 -8.43
C ILE A 153 -2.92 -10.53 -8.50
N GLU A 154 -2.39 -10.37 -9.70
CA GLU A 154 -1.13 -9.69 -9.99
C GLU A 154 -1.24 -8.16 -9.89
N PHE A 155 -0.15 -7.48 -9.52
CA PHE A 155 -0.12 -6.02 -9.34
C PHE A 155 -0.30 -5.23 -10.64
N GLU A 156 -0.09 -5.85 -11.79
CA GLU A 156 -0.38 -5.30 -13.11
C GLU A 156 -1.86 -4.88 -13.26
N GLU A 157 -2.76 -5.45 -12.45
CA GLU A 157 -4.18 -5.08 -12.42
C GLU A 157 -4.48 -3.76 -11.67
N LEU A 158 -3.53 -3.23 -10.88
CA LEU A 158 -3.74 -2.01 -10.08
C LEU A 158 -4.15 -0.81 -10.93
N GLU A 159 -3.39 -0.53 -11.99
CA GLU A 159 -3.63 0.64 -12.83
C GLU A 159 -5.03 0.58 -13.49
N GLY A 160 -5.42 -0.60 -13.97
CA GLY A 160 -6.71 -0.81 -14.63
C GLY A 160 -7.93 -0.75 -13.69
N ARG A 161 -7.75 -1.07 -12.40
CA ARG A 161 -8.82 -1.12 -11.39
C ARG A 161 -8.84 0.10 -10.46
N ALA A 162 -7.83 0.95 -10.52
CA ALA A 162 -7.75 2.17 -9.73
C ALA A 162 -8.90 3.13 -10.08
N ASN A 163 -9.58 3.63 -9.06
CA ASN A 163 -10.62 4.65 -9.21
C ASN A 163 -9.97 6.02 -9.36
N GLN A 164 -9.60 6.38 -10.58
CA GLN A 164 -8.88 7.62 -10.87
C GLN A 164 -9.63 8.88 -10.38
N ALA A 165 -10.96 8.92 -10.48
CA ALA A 165 -11.75 10.05 -10.04
C ALA A 165 -11.71 10.22 -8.51
N LEU A 166 -11.79 9.10 -7.78
CA LEU A 166 -11.70 9.10 -6.32
C LEU A 166 -10.29 9.47 -5.85
N ILE A 167 -9.25 8.93 -6.49
CA ILE A 167 -7.85 9.28 -6.22
C ILE A 167 -7.62 10.78 -6.42
N GLN A 168 -8.03 11.33 -7.56
CA GLN A 168 -7.90 12.76 -7.84
C GLN A 168 -8.60 13.61 -6.78
N LYS A 169 -9.83 13.23 -6.40
CA LYS A 169 -10.59 13.92 -5.35
C LYS A 169 -9.89 13.86 -3.99
N HIS A 170 -9.40 12.70 -3.59
CA HIS A 170 -8.80 12.49 -2.27
C HIS A 170 -7.45 13.19 -2.11
N TYR A 171 -6.59 13.10 -3.12
CA TYR A 171 -5.26 13.71 -3.12
C TYR A 171 -5.23 15.14 -3.68
N LYS A 172 -6.40 15.67 -4.09
CA LYS A 172 -6.57 16.99 -4.71
C LYS A 172 -5.65 17.18 -5.92
N ILE A 173 -5.54 16.13 -6.73
CA ILE A 173 -4.71 16.11 -7.95
C ILE A 173 -5.47 16.83 -9.04
N THR A 174 -4.83 17.81 -9.67
CA THR A 174 -5.45 18.63 -10.72
C THR A 174 -5.16 18.08 -12.11
N THR A 175 -5.98 18.44 -13.10
CA THR A 175 -5.74 18.07 -14.50
C THR A 175 -4.43 18.64 -15.03
N SER A 176 -4.05 19.86 -14.62
CA SER A 176 -2.76 20.47 -14.97
C SER A 176 -1.56 19.67 -14.43
N GLU A 177 -1.67 19.11 -13.22
CA GLU A 177 -0.66 18.24 -12.63
C GLU A 177 -0.52 16.91 -13.37
N LEU A 178 -1.64 16.33 -13.80
CA LEU A 178 -1.67 15.11 -14.63
C LEU A 178 -1.11 15.34 -16.05
N GLY A 179 -1.05 16.59 -16.51
CA GLY A 179 -0.37 16.94 -17.76
C GLY A 179 1.15 16.77 -17.70
N VAL A 180 1.74 16.71 -16.50
CA VAL A 180 3.21 16.65 -16.29
C VAL A 180 3.66 15.47 -15.42
N SER A 181 2.75 14.77 -14.75
CA SER A 181 3.05 13.65 -13.84
C SER A 181 1.96 12.58 -13.88
N SER A 182 2.26 11.39 -13.34
CA SER A 182 1.26 10.32 -13.16
C SER A 182 0.53 10.45 -11.81
N LEU A 183 -0.58 9.70 -11.65
CA LEU A 183 -1.25 9.58 -10.35
C LEU A 183 -0.29 9.06 -9.27
N GLY A 184 0.53 8.05 -9.58
CA GLY A 184 1.52 7.52 -8.65
C GLY A 184 2.57 8.56 -8.22
N ASP A 185 3.03 9.39 -9.16
CA ASP A 185 3.97 10.48 -8.86
C ASP A 185 3.35 11.53 -7.93
N ALA A 186 2.12 11.94 -8.21
CA ALA A 186 1.39 12.93 -7.41
C ALA A 186 1.11 12.43 -5.98
N ILE A 187 0.65 11.17 -5.83
CA ILE A 187 0.44 10.55 -4.51
C ILE A 187 1.77 10.48 -3.74
N THR A 188 2.84 10.02 -4.39
CA THR A 188 4.16 9.92 -3.75
C THR A 188 4.66 11.28 -3.28
N CYS A 189 4.41 12.34 -4.06
CA CYS A 189 4.71 13.71 -3.67
C CYS A 189 3.96 14.11 -2.38
N ARG A 190 2.65 13.82 -2.28
CA ARG A 190 1.85 14.10 -1.07
C ARG A 190 2.34 13.33 0.15
N ILE A 191 2.68 12.05 0.00
CA ILE A 191 3.25 11.23 1.08
C ILE A 191 4.57 11.85 1.58
N SER A 192 5.46 12.18 0.65
CA SER A 192 6.81 12.67 0.94
C SER A 192 6.78 14.07 1.56
N ALA A 193 5.97 14.98 1.02
CA ALA A 193 5.89 16.37 1.44
C ALA A 193 4.98 16.61 2.65
N ARG A 194 4.23 15.60 3.14
CA ARG A 194 3.24 15.76 4.22
C ARG A 194 3.77 16.53 5.43
N ASP A 195 5.02 16.28 5.84
CA ASP A 195 5.56 16.87 7.06
C ASP A 195 6.26 18.22 6.81
N ALA A 196 6.46 18.60 5.53
CA ALA A 196 7.04 19.88 5.12
C ALA A 196 5.98 20.95 4.83
N LEU A 197 4.71 20.56 4.70
CA LEU A 197 3.55 21.41 4.42
C LEU A 197 2.65 21.55 5.65
#